data_AF-A0A7X4GVH0-F1
#
_entry.id   AF-A0A7X4GVH0-F1
#
_cell.length_a   1.000
_cell.length_b   1.000
_cell.length_c   1.000
_cell.angle_alpha   90.00
_cell.angle_beta   90.00
_cell.angle_gamma   90.00
#
_symmetry.space_group_name_H-M   'P 1'
#
loop_
_entity.id
_entity.type
_entity.pdbx_description
1 polymer ?
#
loop_
_entity_poly.entity_id
_entity_poly.type
_entity_poly.pdbx_seq_one_letter_code
_entity_poly.pdbx_strand_id
1 'polypeptide(L)'
;MNTILRRIACAAALLAAGAANATTYNFSYTFSYNSLFGNDVVTGSFDGTANGNLITNLSNVKVYRKGVAFDGGNDLKIFSWNENINAVSGGAVASFDGLANNFLFSSSSSTPGGGWYNGETYGMYSYSPGWDPSKAYVQGGGGYARADTTNYSAARWSVTAVPEPATYAMLLGGLGLVGVAARRRKAV
;
A
#
# COMPACT_ATOMS: atom_id res chain seq x y z
N MET A 1 -35.82 33.72 5.46
CA MET A 1 -34.50 33.15 5.09
C MET A 1 -34.74 32.06 4.05
N ASN A 2 -34.43 32.35 2.79
CA ASN A 2 -34.99 31.67 1.62
C ASN A 2 -34.52 30.20 1.50
N THR A 3 -35.44 29.31 1.17
CA THR A 3 -35.25 27.86 0.97
C THR A 3 -34.14 27.50 -0.01
N ILE A 4 -33.82 28.40 -0.93
CA ILE A 4 -32.77 28.25 -1.94
C ILE A 4 -31.37 28.30 -1.31
N LEU A 5 -31.10 29.21 -0.35
CA LEU A 5 -29.79 29.28 0.31
C LEU A 5 -29.47 28.01 1.12
N ARG A 6 -30.49 27.36 1.71
CA ARG A 6 -30.30 26.11 2.45
C ARG A 6 -29.91 24.94 1.54
N ARG A 7 -30.46 24.88 0.33
CA ARG A 7 -30.14 23.83 -0.64
C ARG A 7 -28.72 23.97 -1.20
N ILE A 8 -28.29 25.21 -1.45
CA ILE A 8 -26.93 25.50 -1.92
C ILE A 8 -25.88 25.14 -0.86
N ALA A 9 -26.14 25.44 0.42
CA ALA A 9 -25.24 25.07 1.52
C ALA A 9 -25.08 23.55 1.70
N CYS A 10 -26.16 22.77 1.54
CA CYS A 10 -26.07 21.31 1.56
C CYS A 10 -25.29 20.76 0.34
N ALA A 11 -25.50 21.31 -0.86
CA ALA A 11 -24.76 20.88 -2.05
C ALA A 11 -23.26 21.17 -1.96
N ALA A 12 -22.87 22.31 -1.38
CA ALA A 12 -21.46 22.67 -1.16
C ALA A 12 -20.76 21.76 -0.15
N ALA A 13 -21.46 21.31 0.91
CA ALA A 13 -20.92 20.37 1.90
C ALA A 13 -20.70 18.96 1.32
N LEU A 14 -21.47 18.55 0.31
CA LEU A 14 -21.28 17.28 -0.41
C LEU A 14 -20.12 17.33 -1.41
N LEU A 15 -19.78 18.51 -1.95
CA LEU A 15 -18.72 18.68 -2.95
C LEU A 15 -17.31 18.76 -2.35
N ALA A 16 -17.16 19.00 -1.04
CA ALA A 16 -15.87 19.13 -0.38
C ALA A 16 -15.16 17.79 -0.07
N ALA A 17 -15.77 16.64 -0.38
CA ALA A 17 -15.26 15.31 -0.03
C ALA A 17 -14.29 14.70 -1.06
N GLY A 18 -13.91 15.44 -2.12
CA GLY A 18 -13.28 14.87 -3.31
C GLY A 18 -11.77 15.09 -3.49
N ALA A 19 -11.04 15.60 -2.50
CA ALA A 19 -9.57 15.66 -2.61
C ALA A 19 -9.01 14.25 -2.37
N ALA A 20 -8.54 13.59 -3.43
CA ALA A 20 -7.78 12.34 -3.35
C ALA A 20 -6.44 12.61 -2.65
N ASN A 21 -6.46 12.62 -1.32
CA ASN A 21 -5.24 12.64 -0.53
C ASN A 21 -4.59 11.24 -0.59
N ALA A 22 -3.27 11.21 -0.43
CA ALA A 22 -2.55 9.95 -0.33
C ALA A 22 -2.98 9.26 0.97
N THR A 23 -3.63 8.11 0.82
CA THR A 23 -4.08 7.29 1.94
C THR A 23 -2.92 6.39 2.36
N THR A 24 -2.70 6.23 3.65
CA THR A 24 -1.77 5.21 4.15
C THR A 24 -2.39 3.83 4.05
N TYR A 25 -1.66 2.89 3.50
CA TYR A 25 -2.01 1.48 3.41
C TYR A 25 -1.05 0.64 4.22
N ASN A 26 -1.59 -0.35 4.93
CA ASN A 26 -0.80 -1.42 5.52
C ASN A 26 -0.91 -2.65 4.64
N PHE A 27 0.21 -3.33 4.40
CA PHE A 27 0.23 -4.58 3.66
C PHE A 27 0.93 -5.70 4.43
N SER A 28 0.65 -6.93 4.00
CA SER A 28 1.30 -8.14 4.48
C SER A 28 1.42 -9.15 3.34
N TYR A 29 2.54 -9.88 3.33
CA TYR A 29 2.71 -11.06 2.51
C TYR A 29 3.28 -12.22 3.33
N THR A 30 2.63 -13.38 3.25
CA THR A 30 3.10 -14.61 3.88
C THR A 30 3.84 -15.47 2.87
N PHE A 31 5.15 -15.58 3.02
CA PHE A 31 5.98 -16.49 2.25
C PHE A 31 5.77 -17.93 2.70
N SER A 32 5.57 -18.84 1.74
CA SER A 32 5.49 -20.29 1.97
C SER A 32 6.82 -20.89 1.53
N TYR A 33 7.56 -21.48 2.46
CA TYR A 33 8.80 -22.16 2.15
C TYR A 33 8.59 -23.67 2.19
N ASN A 34 9.46 -24.40 1.49
CA ASN A 34 9.67 -25.81 1.80
C ASN A 34 10.13 -25.93 3.28
N SER A 35 9.66 -26.97 3.97
CA SER A 35 9.46 -27.16 5.42
C SER A 35 10.63 -26.86 6.38
N LEU A 36 11.81 -26.50 5.88
CA LEU A 36 13.02 -26.26 6.67
C LEU A 36 13.10 -24.86 7.31
N PHE A 37 12.38 -23.87 6.79
CA PHE A 37 12.51 -22.47 7.23
C PHE A 37 11.24 -21.85 7.86
N GLY A 38 10.15 -22.62 7.92
CA GLY A 38 8.83 -22.15 8.36
C GLY A 38 8.25 -21.05 7.45
N ASN A 39 7.02 -20.63 7.68
CA ASN A 39 6.46 -19.48 6.99
C ASN A 39 7.14 -18.19 7.46
N ASP A 40 7.38 -17.24 6.56
CA ASP A 40 7.90 -15.91 6.89
C ASP A 40 6.86 -14.88 6.52
N VAL A 41 6.68 -13.86 7.37
CA VAL A 41 5.71 -12.79 7.12
C VAL A 41 6.48 -11.49 6.97
N VAL A 42 6.27 -10.86 5.82
CA VAL A 42 6.66 -9.48 5.61
C VAL A 42 5.43 -8.61 5.78
N THR A 43 5.59 -7.54 6.54
CA THR A 43 4.59 -6.49 6.67
C THR A 43 5.17 -5.17 6.24
N GLY A 44 4.32 -4.19 6.02
CA GLY A 44 4.80 -2.86 5.71
C GLY A 44 3.68 -1.87 5.56
N SER A 45 4.07 -0.65 5.23
CA SER A 45 3.15 0.43 4.94
C SER A 45 3.66 1.26 3.78
N PHE A 46 2.74 1.90 3.08
CA PHE A 46 3.05 2.92 2.10
C PHE A 46 1.88 3.89 2.00
N ASP A 47 2.15 5.11 1.59
CA ASP A 47 1.10 6.02 1.16
C ASP A 47 0.86 5.85 -0.33
N GLY A 48 -0.37 6.04 -0.78
CA GLY A 48 -0.70 5.96 -2.20
C GLY A 48 -2.09 6.47 -2.55
N THR A 49 -2.39 6.49 -3.84
CA THR A 49 -3.71 6.88 -4.37
C THR A 49 -4.38 5.66 -4.97
N ALA A 50 -5.51 5.25 -4.38
CA ALA A 50 -6.32 4.16 -4.93
C ALA A 50 -7.21 4.64 -6.08
N ASN A 51 -7.26 3.84 -7.15
CA ASN A 51 -8.23 3.95 -8.24
C ASN A 51 -8.69 2.54 -8.63
N GLY A 52 -9.90 2.17 -8.21
CA GLY A 52 -10.39 0.81 -8.34
C GLY A 52 -9.51 -0.18 -7.58
N ASN A 53 -9.02 -1.21 -8.27
CA ASN A 53 -8.15 -2.24 -7.68
C ASN A 53 -6.70 -1.78 -7.46
N LEU A 54 -6.26 -0.70 -8.12
CA LEU A 54 -4.86 -0.30 -8.14
C LEU A 54 -4.58 0.80 -7.12
N ILE A 55 -3.40 0.74 -6.51
CA ILE A 55 -2.83 1.78 -5.67
C ILE A 55 -1.53 2.24 -6.31
N THR A 56 -1.47 3.52 -6.65
CA THR A 56 -0.38 4.15 -7.42
C THR A 56 0.20 5.32 -6.63
N ASN A 57 1.22 5.99 -7.19
CA ASN A 57 1.93 7.10 -6.54
C ASN A 57 2.46 6.70 -5.15
N LEU A 58 3.04 5.50 -5.06
CA LEU A 58 3.51 4.95 -3.79
C LEU A 58 4.61 5.83 -3.20
N SER A 59 4.55 6.10 -1.90
CA SER A 59 5.56 6.86 -1.15
C SER A 59 5.64 6.41 0.30
N ASN A 60 6.62 6.93 1.05
CA ASN A 60 6.80 6.68 2.50
C ASN A 60 6.80 5.17 2.86
N VAL A 61 7.48 4.39 2.03
CA VAL A 61 7.43 2.94 2.11
C VAL A 61 8.29 2.44 3.25
N LYS A 62 7.66 1.66 4.14
CA LYS A 62 8.31 0.92 5.22
C LYS A 62 8.07 -0.56 5.04
N VAL A 63 9.10 -1.38 5.23
CA VAL A 63 9.00 -2.84 5.18
C VAL A 63 9.58 -3.40 6.46
N TYR A 64 8.92 -4.41 7.01
CA TYR A 64 9.31 -5.14 8.19
C TYR A 64 9.28 -6.62 7.90
N ARG A 65 10.25 -7.34 8.45
CA ARG A 65 10.33 -8.78 8.37
C ARG A 65 10.52 -9.33 9.77
N LYS A 66 9.59 -10.18 10.22
CA LYS A 66 9.57 -10.67 11.61
C LYS A 66 9.69 -9.54 12.65
N GLY A 67 9.07 -8.39 12.36
CA GLY A 67 9.13 -7.20 13.20
C GLY A 67 10.40 -6.36 13.09
N VAL A 68 11.42 -6.80 12.34
CA VAL A 68 12.64 -6.03 12.10
C VAL A 68 12.45 -5.14 10.87
N ALA A 69 12.63 -3.83 11.04
CA ALA A 69 12.49 -2.87 9.96
C ALA A 69 13.65 -2.96 8.98
N PHE A 70 13.35 -2.85 7.68
CA PHE A 70 14.36 -2.63 6.66
C PHE A 70 14.93 -1.23 6.80
N ASP A 71 16.22 -1.08 6.49
CA ASP A 71 16.97 0.18 6.53
C ASP A 71 16.80 0.95 7.85
N GLY A 72 16.69 0.23 8.97
CA GLY A 72 16.44 0.84 10.28
C GLY A 72 15.10 1.59 10.40
N GLY A 73 14.15 1.34 9.50
CA GLY A 73 12.86 2.02 9.43
C GLY A 73 12.88 3.30 8.60
N ASN A 74 13.92 3.56 7.82
CA ASN A 74 13.94 4.66 6.84
C ASN A 74 13.01 4.39 5.66
N ASP A 75 12.72 5.44 4.87
CA ASP A 75 11.92 5.30 3.66
C ASP A 75 12.71 4.54 2.58
N LEU A 76 12.11 3.47 2.09
CA LEU A 76 12.69 2.66 1.03
C LEU A 76 12.52 3.33 -0.34
N LYS A 77 13.46 3.02 -1.23
CA LYS A 77 13.40 3.37 -2.64
C LYS A 77 12.40 2.48 -3.35
N ILE A 78 11.72 3.06 -4.34
CA ILE A 78 10.58 2.48 -5.01
C ILE A 78 10.90 2.30 -6.48
N PHE A 79 10.80 1.07 -6.94
CA PHE A 79 11.00 0.67 -8.32
C PHE A 79 9.79 -0.13 -8.80
N SER A 80 9.59 -0.19 -10.10
CA SER A 80 8.72 -1.15 -10.78
C SER A 80 9.53 -2.06 -11.67
N TRP A 81 8.97 -3.20 -12.04
CA TRP A 81 9.56 -4.10 -13.03
C TRP A 81 9.06 -3.74 -14.44
N ASN A 82 10.00 -3.62 -15.37
CA ASN A 82 9.76 -3.50 -16.80
C ASN A 82 10.48 -4.65 -17.51
N GLU A 83 9.79 -5.45 -18.31
CA GLU A 83 10.38 -6.63 -18.96
C GLU A 83 11.55 -6.32 -19.91
N ASN A 84 11.59 -5.11 -20.48
CA ASN A 84 12.61 -4.73 -21.45
C ASN A 84 13.88 -4.15 -20.79
N ILE A 85 13.74 -3.60 -19.58
CA ILE A 85 14.79 -2.78 -18.93
C ILE A 85 15.13 -3.30 -17.50
N ASN A 86 14.34 -4.24 -16.97
CA ASN A 86 14.32 -4.71 -15.57
C ASN A 86 13.75 -3.66 -14.60
N ALA A 87 14.33 -3.54 -13.40
CA ALA A 87 13.83 -2.59 -12.41
C ALA A 87 14.06 -1.14 -12.85
N VAL A 88 12.98 -0.36 -12.90
CA VAL A 88 12.98 1.06 -13.25
C VAL A 88 12.46 1.89 -12.08
N SER A 89 12.99 3.11 -11.90
CA SER A 89 12.53 3.99 -10.84
C SER A 89 11.12 4.52 -11.14
N GLY A 90 10.26 4.55 -10.12
CA GLY A 90 8.86 4.95 -10.27
C GLY A 90 7.99 3.90 -10.96
N GLY A 91 6.74 4.25 -11.25
CA GLY A 91 5.77 3.36 -11.91
C GLY A 91 5.31 2.17 -11.07
N ALA A 92 5.69 2.12 -9.78
CA ALA A 92 5.30 1.05 -8.88
C ALA A 92 3.79 1.07 -8.61
N VAL A 93 3.20 -0.10 -8.63
CA VAL A 93 1.76 -0.31 -8.42
C VAL A 93 1.58 -1.43 -7.41
N ALA A 94 0.75 -1.21 -6.40
CA ALA A 94 0.19 -2.25 -5.57
C ALA A 94 -1.28 -2.46 -5.97
N SER A 95 -1.87 -3.61 -5.64
CA SER A 95 -3.28 -3.88 -5.87
C SER A 95 -3.95 -4.55 -4.69
N PHE A 96 -5.26 -4.31 -4.51
CA PHE A 96 -6.02 -4.88 -3.40
C PHE A 96 -6.13 -6.41 -3.50
N ASP A 97 -6.29 -6.93 -4.73
CA ASP A 97 -6.29 -8.37 -5.01
C ASP A 97 -4.89 -8.99 -5.11
N GLY A 98 -3.84 -8.16 -5.11
CA GLY A 98 -2.46 -8.56 -5.32
C GLY A 98 -2.11 -9.12 -6.72
N LEU A 99 -3.05 -9.26 -7.64
CA LEU A 99 -2.79 -9.84 -8.98
C LEU A 99 -2.08 -8.85 -9.92
N ALA A 100 -2.17 -7.56 -9.62
CA ALA A 100 -1.57 -6.47 -10.39
C ALA A 100 -0.42 -5.76 -9.63
N ASN A 101 0.14 -6.41 -8.61
CA ASN A 101 1.33 -5.91 -7.92
C ASN A 101 2.52 -5.87 -8.89
N ASN A 102 3.09 -4.68 -9.07
CA ASN A 102 4.33 -4.44 -9.77
C ASN A 102 5.15 -3.41 -9.00
N PHE A 103 5.91 -3.86 -8.01
CA PHE A 103 6.77 -3.02 -7.22
C PHE A 103 8.01 -3.76 -6.72
N LEU A 104 9.02 -2.98 -6.40
CA LEU A 104 10.22 -3.40 -5.70
C LEU A 104 10.64 -2.28 -4.75
N PHE A 105 10.69 -2.61 -3.46
CA PHE A 105 11.16 -1.73 -2.40
C PHE A 105 12.57 -2.11 -2.01
N SER A 106 13.46 -1.13 -1.91
CA SER A 106 14.88 -1.37 -1.63
C SER A 106 15.47 -0.32 -0.69
N SER A 107 16.38 -0.73 0.18
CA SER A 107 17.22 0.22 0.93
C SER A 107 18.33 0.85 0.07
N SER A 108 18.63 0.31 -1.11
CA SER A 108 19.63 0.87 -2.02
C SER A 108 19.01 1.83 -3.05
N SER A 109 19.78 2.87 -3.39
CA SER A 109 19.46 3.81 -4.47
C SER A 109 19.78 3.29 -5.87
N SER A 110 20.55 2.21 -6.01
CA SER A 110 20.87 1.61 -7.30
C SER A 110 19.69 0.80 -7.84
N THR A 111 19.26 1.08 -9.08
CA THR A 111 18.23 0.30 -9.78
C THR A 111 18.60 -1.18 -9.80
N PRO A 112 17.74 -2.07 -9.28
CA PRO A 112 17.96 -3.51 -9.24
C PRO A 112 17.98 -4.18 -10.64
N GLY A 113 19.03 -3.96 -11.43
CA GLY A 113 19.18 -4.48 -12.79
C GLY A 113 20.05 -5.73 -12.85
N GLY A 114 19.45 -6.92 -12.72
CA GLY A 114 20.06 -8.18 -13.19
C GLY A 114 21.23 -8.76 -12.39
N GLY A 115 21.36 -8.46 -11.10
CA GLY A 115 22.40 -9.03 -10.22
C GLY A 115 22.14 -8.80 -8.74
N TRP A 116 22.93 -9.44 -7.88
CA TRP A 116 22.84 -9.39 -6.41
C TRP A 116 22.52 -7.99 -5.90
N TYR A 117 21.32 -7.81 -5.35
CA TYR A 117 20.91 -6.53 -4.81
C TYR A 117 21.80 -6.18 -3.62
N ASN A 118 22.41 -4.99 -3.64
CA ASN A 118 23.01 -4.41 -2.46
C ASN A 118 21.88 -3.90 -1.57
N GLY A 119 21.87 -4.29 -0.29
CA GLY A 119 20.84 -3.88 0.68
C GLY A 119 19.67 -4.84 0.83
N GLU A 120 18.65 -4.37 1.55
CA GLU A 120 17.44 -5.12 1.86
C GLU A 120 16.38 -4.82 0.80
N THR A 121 15.75 -5.85 0.26
CA THR A 121 14.73 -5.71 -0.78
C THR A 121 13.51 -6.57 -0.54
N TYR A 122 12.36 -6.06 -0.96
CA TYR A 122 11.10 -6.77 -1.03
C TYR A 122 10.41 -6.40 -2.35
N GLY A 123 10.01 -7.39 -3.14
CA GLY A 123 9.40 -7.13 -4.44
C GLY A 123 8.34 -8.15 -4.82
N MET A 124 7.39 -7.66 -5.62
CA MET A 124 6.33 -8.42 -6.25
C MET A 124 6.17 -7.88 -7.67
N TYR A 125 6.36 -8.71 -8.68
CA TYR A 125 6.17 -8.31 -10.07
C TYR A 125 5.28 -9.30 -10.82
N SER A 126 4.43 -8.77 -11.69
CA SER A 126 3.59 -9.54 -12.59
C SER A 126 4.44 -10.22 -13.69
N TYR A 127 4.06 -11.47 -13.96
CA TYR A 127 4.51 -12.39 -15.00
C TYR A 127 4.94 -11.76 -16.35
N SER A 128 6.02 -12.29 -16.94
CA SER A 128 6.37 -12.16 -18.37
C SER A 128 5.98 -13.43 -19.14
N PRO A 129 5.43 -13.34 -20.37
CA PRO A 129 5.07 -14.49 -21.19
C PRO A 129 6.24 -15.44 -21.45
N GLY A 130 6.28 -16.58 -20.76
CA GLY A 130 7.07 -17.73 -21.19
C GLY A 130 7.65 -18.61 -20.09
N TRP A 131 8.08 -18.07 -18.94
CA TRP A 131 8.97 -18.87 -18.06
C TRP A 131 8.92 -18.63 -16.54
N ASP A 132 8.01 -17.84 -15.97
CA ASP A 132 7.92 -17.82 -14.51
C ASP A 132 6.61 -17.22 -13.98
N PRO A 133 5.80 -17.95 -13.22
CA PRO A 133 4.66 -17.35 -12.51
C PRO A 133 5.15 -16.19 -11.63
N SER A 134 4.29 -15.20 -11.42
CA SER A 134 4.60 -14.01 -10.60
C SER A 134 5.40 -14.41 -9.36
N LYS A 135 6.43 -13.63 -9.00
CA LYS A 135 7.30 -13.95 -7.86
C LYS A 135 7.17 -12.92 -6.77
N ALA A 136 7.19 -13.41 -5.54
CA ALA A 136 7.48 -12.62 -4.35
C ALA A 136 8.88 -13.00 -3.86
N TYR A 137 9.68 -12.02 -3.46
CA TYR A 137 11.01 -12.28 -2.91
C TYR A 137 11.39 -11.26 -1.84
N VAL A 138 12.26 -11.71 -0.94
CA VAL A 138 12.91 -10.91 0.08
C VAL A 138 14.41 -11.20 0.09
N GLN A 139 15.24 -10.17 0.09
CA GLN A 139 16.68 -10.29 0.26
C GLN A 139 17.16 -9.41 1.42
N GLY A 140 18.10 -9.94 2.21
CA GLY A 140 18.83 -9.19 3.25
C GLY A 140 20.34 -9.32 3.03
N GLY A 141 21.09 -8.25 3.30
CA GLY A 141 22.54 -8.19 3.10
C GLY A 141 23.29 -9.26 3.89
N GLY A 142 23.70 -10.33 3.21
CA GLY A 142 24.48 -11.43 3.78
C GLY A 142 23.98 -12.85 3.45
N GLY A 143 22.81 -13.01 2.82
CA GLY A 143 22.29 -14.34 2.51
C GLY A 143 21.29 -14.35 1.35
N TYR A 144 21.57 -15.25 0.41
CA TYR A 144 20.88 -15.55 -0.85
C TYR A 144 19.34 -15.41 -0.77
N ALA A 145 18.80 -14.75 -1.79
CA ALA A 145 17.39 -14.44 -2.01
C ALA A 145 16.44 -15.50 -1.41
N ARG A 146 15.64 -15.09 -0.43
CA ARG A 146 14.46 -15.86 -0.05
C ARG A 146 13.35 -15.49 -1.02
N ALA A 147 13.46 -16.01 -2.23
CA ALA A 147 12.32 -16.12 -3.10
C ALA A 147 11.34 -17.11 -2.47
N ASP A 148 10.05 -16.80 -2.55
CA ASP A 148 9.02 -17.79 -2.32
C ASP A 148 9.35 -19.03 -3.15
N THR A 149 9.63 -20.17 -2.50
CA THR A 149 9.95 -21.41 -3.22
C THR A 149 8.72 -21.95 -3.97
N THR A 150 7.55 -21.36 -3.68
CA THR A 150 6.31 -21.56 -4.41
C THR A 150 5.97 -20.30 -5.19
N ASN A 151 5.28 -20.48 -6.31
CA ASN A 151 4.76 -19.40 -7.13
C ASN A 151 3.95 -18.42 -6.29
N TYR A 152 3.99 -17.13 -6.61
CA TYR A 152 3.16 -16.12 -5.95
C TYR A 152 1.70 -16.59 -5.85
N SER A 153 1.08 -16.33 -4.70
CA SER A 153 -0.35 -16.53 -4.52
C SER A 153 -0.97 -15.28 -3.90
N ALA A 154 -1.96 -14.73 -4.59
CA ALA A 154 -2.78 -13.62 -4.13
C ALA A 154 -3.42 -13.88 -2.76
N ALA A 155 -3.73 -15.14 -2.43
CA ALA A 155 -4.30 -15.51 -1.13
C ALA A 155 -3.35 -15.24 0.06
N ARG A 156 -2.06 -15.02 -0.22
CA ARG A 156 -1.03 -14.73 0.80
C ARG A 156 -0.72 -13.23 0.90
N TRP A 157 -1.32 -12.43 0.02
CA TRP A 157 -1.22 -10.97 0.00
C TRP A 157 -2.44 -10.35 0.67
N SER A 158 -2.22 -9.26 1.39
CA SER A 158 -3.28 -8.41 1.92
C SER A 158 -2.80 -6.97 1.95
N VAL A 159 -3.67 -6.04 1.57
CA VAL A 159 -3.44 -4.60 1.73
C VAL A 159 -4.75 -3.92 2.11
N THR A 160 -4.71 -3.05 3.11
CA THR A 160 -5.88 -2.34 3.61
C THR A 160 -5.55 -0.88 3.88
N ALA A 161 -6.52 0.00 3.61
CA ALA A 161 -6.41 1.40 3.97
C ALA A 161 -6.41 1.54 5.50
N VAL A 162 -5.53 2.37 6.03
CA VAL A 162 -5.55 2.80 7.42
C VAL A 162 -6.53 3.97 7.54
N PRO A 163 -7.60 3.87 8.34
CA PRO A 163 -8.53 4.97 8.50
C PRO A 163 -7.82 6.21 9.03
N GLU A 164 -7.89 7.32 8.30
CA GLU A 164 -7.24 8.56 8.74
C GLU A 164 -7.87 9.07 10.05
N PRO A 165 -7.06 9.58 11.01
CA PRO A 165 -7.58 10.22 12.23
C PRO A 165 -8.60 11.33 11.94
N ALA A 166 -8.41 12.06 10.83
CA ALA A 166 -9.33 13.10 10.39
C ALA A 166 -10.72 12.56 10.03
N THR A 167 -10.82 11.32 9.55
CA THR A 167 -12.12 10.67 9.28
C THR A 167 -12.91 10.49 10.56
N TYR A 168 -12.25 10.12 11.67
CA TYR A 168 -12.90 10.04 12.98
C TYR A 168 -13.30 11.42 13.48
N ALA A 169 -12.45 12.44 13.32
CA ALA A 169 -12.78 13.80 13.70
C ALA A 169 -13.99 14.35 12.91
N MET A 170 -14.07 14.10 11.61
CA MET A 170 -15.19 14.50 10.75
C MET A 170 -16.46 13.71 11.07
N LEU A 171 -16.35 12.41 11.35
CA LEU A 171 -17.48 11.59 11.79
C LEU A 171 -18.03 12.07 13.13
N LEU A 172 -17.16 12.27 14.12
CA LEU A 172 -17.54 12.79 15.43
C LEU A 172 -18.07 14.22 15.35
N GLY A 173 -17.46 15.06 14.51
CA GLY A 173 -17.94 16.41 14.21
C GLY A 173 -19.34 16.38 13.59
N GLY A 174 -19.58 15.50 12.61
CA GLY A 174 -20.88 15.30 12.00
C GLY A 174 -21.94 14.82 12.99
N LEU A 175 -21.61 13.82 13.81
CA LEU A 175 -22.49 13.33 14.88
C LEU A 175 -22.79 14.40 15.93
N GLY A 176 -21.79 15.21 16.30
CA GLY A 176 -21.96 16.34 17.20
C GLY A 176 -22.95 17.37 16.66
N LEU A 177 -22.83 17.73 15.38
CA LEU A 177 -23.76 18.65 14.72
C LEU A 177 -25.20 18.10 14.67
N VAL A 178 -25.35 16.81 14.36
CA VAL A 178 -26.66 16.13 14.37
C VAL A 178 -27.27 16.14 15.78
N GLY A 179 -26.48 15.84 16.81
CA GLY A 179 -26.91 15.87 18.20
C GLY A 179 -27.40 17.27 18.64
N VAL A 180 -26.66 18.32 18.29
CA VAL A 180 -27.07 19.72 18.56
C VAL A 180 -28.36 20.07 17.82
N ALA A 181 -28.48 19.69 16.54
CA ALA A 181 -29.69 19.94 15.75
C ALA A 181 -30.92 19.21 16.30
N ALA A 182 -30.76 17.95 16.73
CA ALA A 182 -31.82 17.16 17.35
C ALA A 182 -32.28 17.77 18.69
N ARG A 183 -31.34 18.24 19.53
CA ARG A 183 -31.66 18.94 20.78
C ARG A 183 -32.50 20.20 20.54
N ARG A 184 -32.16 21.00 19.52
CA ARG A 184 -32.91 22.23 19.19
C ARG A 184 -34.34 21.96 18.73
N ARG A 185 -34.62 20.80 18.11
CA ARG A 185 -35.97 20.42 17.68
C ARG A 185 -36.86 19.93 18.82
N LYS A 186 -36.28 19.49 19.94
CA LYS A 186 -37.02 19.11 21.15
C LYS A 186 -37.31 20.28 22.08
N ALA A 187 -36.54 21.36 21.98
CA ALA A 187 -36.67 22.55 22.84
C ALA A 187 -37.61 23.63 22.25
N VAL A 188 -38.27 23.33 21.13
CA VAL A 188 -39.31 24.12 20.46
C VAL A 188 -40.53 23.21 20.34
#